data_AF-A0A1Y1T8T8-F1
#
_entry.id   AF-A0A1Y1T8T8-F1
#
_cell.length_a   1.000
_cell.length_b   1.000
_cell.length_c   1.000
_cell.angle_alpha   90.00
_cell.angle_beta   90.00
_cell.angle_gamma   90.00
#
_symmetry.space_group_name_H-M   'P 1'
#
loop_
_entity.id
_entity.type
_entity.pdbx_description
1 polymer ?
#
loop_
_entity_poly.entity_id
_entity_poly.type
_entity_poly.pdbx_seq_one_letter_code
_entity_poly.pdbx_strand_id
1 'polypeptide(L)'
;MKRAVLCVMLAMSFSCSKRSSQFTQLKEELHHVKLENRRLQQELDSVKKQHLEPFKMYEEILMTENETAPDSIILQYEKLIEKYPNSYWAHESKKRKENVEERRDFWQNGKWVFPDNSSSKNSLVIPQIISCPGC
;
A
#
# COMPACT_ATOMS: atom_id res chain seq x y z
N MET A 1 -59.16 33.95 -26.98
CA MET A 1 -57.76 34.22 -26.60
C MET A 1 -57.46 34.06 -25.10
N LYS A 2 -58.30 34.54 -24.17
CA LYS A 2 -58.01 34.47 -22.71
C LYS A 2 -57.80 33.05 -22.12
N ARG A 3 -58.49 32.02 -22.64
CA ARG A 3 -58.34 30.61 -22.17
C ARG A 3 -57.05 29.93 -22.63
N ALA A 4 -56.56 30.25 -23.82
CA ALA A 4 -55.32 29.68 -24.36
C ALA A 4 -54.08 30.17 -23.60
N VAL A 5 -54.07 31.46 -23.23
CA VAL A 5 -53.00 32.06 -22.42
C VAL A 5 -52.93 31.42 -21.01
N LEU A 6 -54.08 31.10 -20.42
CA LEU A 6 -54.14 30.45 -19.11
C LEU A 6 -53.59 29.01 -19.15
N CYS A 7 -53.91 28.24 -20.20
CA CYS A 7 -53.37 26.88 -20.39
C CYS A 7 -51.85 26.89 -20.61
N VAL A 8 -51.32 27.86 -21.35
CA VAL A 8 -49.87 28.00 -21.56
C VAL A 8 -49.15 28.38 -20.27
N MET A 9 -49.72 29.27 -19.44
CA MET A 9 -49.16 29.62 -18.13
C MET A 9 -49.12 28.43 -17.15
N LEU A 10 -50.17 27.59 -17.15
CA LEU A 10 -50.20 26.36 -16.36
C LEU A 10 -49.17 25.32 -16.85
N ALA A 11 -49.07 25.10 -18.17
CA ALA A 11 -48.09 24.19 -18.74
C ALA A 11 -46.63 24.60 -18.42
N MET A 12 -46.33 25.91 -18.45
CA MET A 12 -45.00 26.43 -18.14
C MET A 12 -44.64 26.31 -16.64
N SER A 13 -45.63 26.37 -15.74
CA SER A 13 -45.40 26.21 -14.30
C SER A 13 -45.16 24.76 -13.88
N PHE A 14 -45.80 23.77 -14.54
CA PHE A 14 -45.50 22.34 -14.31
C PHE A 14 -44.14 21.90 -14.89
N SER A 15 -43.68 22.51 -16.00
CA SER A 15 -42.37 22.21 -16.57
C SER A 15 -41.19 22.77 -15.75
N CYS A 16 -41.36 23.90 -15.07
CA CYS A 16 -40.31 24.48 -14.22
C CYS A 16 -40.09 23.70 -12.91
N SER A 17 -41.14 23.15 -12.29
CA SER A 17 -41.01 22.41 -11.02
C SER A 17 -40.33 21.05 -11.18
N LYS A 18 -40.63 20.30 -12.25
CA LYS A 18 -39.91 19.06 -12.60
C LYS A 18 -38.43 19.30 -12.91
N ARG A 19 -38.11 20.42 -13.56
CA ARG A 19 -36.72 20.78 -13.90
C ARG A 19 -35.93 21.19 -12.66
N SER A 20 -36.55 21.89 -11.71
CA SER A 20 -35.86 22.27 -10.46
C SER A 20 -35.62 21.06 -9.54
N SER A 21 -36.55 20.11 -9.49
CA SER A 21 -36.36 18.88 -8.71
C SER A 21 -35.23 18.01 -9.28
N GLN A 22 -35.18 17.83 -10.60
CA GLN A 22 -34.08 17.12 -11.28
C GLN A 22 -32.72 17.81 -11.08
N PHE A 23 -32.70 19.14 -11.15
CA PHE A 23 -31.46 19.91 -10.91
C PHE A 23 -30.98 19.79 -9.46
N THR A 24 -31.91 19.75 -8.50
CA THR A 24 -31.59 19.57 -7.08
C THR A 24 -31.03 18.19 -6.81
N GLN A 25 -31.68 17.15 -7.36
CA GLN A 25 -31.20 15.76 -7.30
C GLN A 25 -29.79 15.64 -7.91
N LEU A 26 -29.56 16.20 -9.10
CA LEU A 26 -28.25 16.16 -9.76
C LEU A 26 -27.16 16.87 -8.93
N LYS A 27 -27.52 17.95 -8.22
CA LYS A 27 -26.61 18.67 -7.33
C LYS A 27 -26.26 17.84 -6.09
N GLU A 28 -27.23 17.11 -5.53
CA GLU A 28 -27.02 16.20 -4.42
C GLU A 28 -26.15 15.00 -4.82
N GLU A 29 -26.42 14.38 -5.96
CA GLU A 29 -25.60 13.30 -6.52
C GLU A 29 -24.15 13.76 -6.77
N LEU A 30 -23.97 14.94 -7.39
CA LEU A 30 -22.63 15.50 -7.61
C LEU A 30 -21.90 15.79 -6.28
N HIS A 31 -22.62 16.27 -5.27
CA HIS A 31 -22.06 16.50 -3.94
C HIS A 31 -21.64 15.18 -3.29
N HIS A 32 -22.48 14.14 -3.39
CA HIS A 32 -22.19 12.82 -2.87
C HIS A 32 -20.94 12.21 -3.53
N VAL A 33 -20.87 12.22 -4.87
CA VAL A 33 -19.70 11.73 -5.62
C VAL A 33 -18.43 12.49 -5.24
N LYS A 34 -18.50 13.82 -5.04
CA LYS A 34 -17.34 14.60 -4.60
C LYS A 34 -16.87 14.21 -3.19
N LEU A 35 -17.81 13.93 -2.28
CA LEU A 35 -17.49 13.50 -0.92
C LEU A 35 -16.84 12.11 -0.92
N GLU A 36 -17.42 11.17 -1.65
CA GLU A 36 -16.86 9.82 -1.78
C GLU A 36 -15.48 9.83 -2.42
N ASN A 37 -15.28 10.63 -3.47
CA ASN A 37 -13.97 10.75 -4.11
C ASN A 37 -12.90 11.28 -3.13
N ARG A 38 -13.25 12.28 -2.29
CA ARG A 38 -12.34 12.74 -1.22
C ARG A 38 -12.04 11.64 -0.20
N ARG A 39 -13.05 10.87 0.21
CA ARG A 39 -12.86 9.74 1.15
C ARG A 39 -11.93 8.68 0.55
N LEU A 40 -12.18 8.28 -0.70
CA LEU A 40 -11.35 7.31 -1.40
C LEU A 40 -9.90 7.80 -1.57
N GLN A 41 -9.71 9.10 -1.84
CA GLN A 41 -8.38 9.68 -1.91
C GLN A 41 -7.65 9.60 -0.56
N GLN A 42 -8.34 9.90 0.54
CA GLN A 42 -7.78 9.77 1.89
C GLN A 42 -7.44 8.32 2.25
N GLU A 43 -8.30 7.37 1.89
CA GLU A 43 -8.03 5.94 2.10
C GLU A 43 -6.84 5.48 1.27
N LEU A 44 -6.75 5.90 0.00
CA LEU A 44 -5.61 5.60 -0.86
C LEU A 44 -4.31 6.16 -0.30
N ASP A 45 -4.32 7.40 0.18
CA ASP A 45 -3.15 8.04 0.76
C ASP A 45 -2.73 7.34 2.07
N SER A 46 -3.70 6.89 2.87
CA SER A 46 -3.44 6.07 4.07
C SER A 46 -2.78 4.74 3.68
N VAL A 47 -3.31 4.02 2.69
CA VAL A 47 -2.76 2.75 2.23
C VAL A 47 -1.33 2.94 1.70
N LYS A 48 -1.09 3.98 0.89
CA LYS A 48 0.25 4.29 0.38
C LYS A 48 1.24 4.52 1.52
N LYS A 49 0.86 5.34 2.50
CA LYS A 49 1.73 5.68 3.63
C LYS A 49 2.01 4.49 4.54
N GLN A 50 1.00 3.65 4.81
CA GLN A 50 1.11 2.54 5.75
C GLN A 50 1.73 1.28 5.16
N HIS A 51 1.60 1.06 3.86
CA HIS A 51 2.01 -0.19 3.22
C HIS A 51 3.04 0.00 2.11
N LEU A 52 2.82 0.97 1.21
CA LEU A 52 3.64 1.11 0.00
C LEU A 52 4.99 1.80 0.31
N GLU A 53 4.99 2.84 1.12
CA GLU A 53 6.23 3.51 1.54
C GLU A 53 7.19 2.59 2.31
N PRO A 54 6.77 1.88 3.38
CA PRO A 54 7.67 0.95 4.06
C PRO A 54 8.14 -0.20 3.17
N PHE A 55 7.30 -0.67 2.23
CA PHE A 55 7.72 -1.65 1.23
C PHE A 55 8.86 -1.13 0.36
N LYS A 56 8.72 0.08 -0.20
CA LYS A 56 9.74 0.68 -1.06
C LYS A 56 11.07 0.87 -0.34
N MET A 57 11.03 1.33 0.91
CA MET A 57 12.24 1.45 1.73
C MET A 57 12.88 0.07 1.96
N TYR A 58 12.08 -0.95 2.29
CA TYR A 58 12.59 -2.31 2.49
C TYR A 58 13.22 -2.88 1.21
N GLU A 59 12.56 -2.71 0.07
CA GLU A 59 13.02 -3.14 -1.25
C GLU A 59 14.35 -2.49 -1.62
N GLU A 60 14.50 -1.17 -1.40
CA GLU A 60 15.74 -0.44 -1.69
C GLU A 60 16.94 -0.97 -0.88
N ILE A 61 16.72 -1.26 0.41
CA ILE A 61 17.77 -1.85 1.26
C ILE A 61 18.16 -3.23 0.72
N LEU A 62 17.17 -4.06 0.38
CA LEU A 62 17.40 -5.41 -0.13
C LEU A 62 18.17 -5.40 -1.45
N MET A 63 17.83 -4.50 -2.36
CA MET A 63 18.46 -4.40 -3.68
C MET A 63 19.92 -3.95 -3.62
N THR A 64 20.30 -3.24 -2.56
CA THR A 64 21.66 -2.73 -2.36
C THR A 64 22.47 -3.54 -1.34
N GLU A 65 21.85 -4.54 -0.70
CA GLU A 65 22.42 -5.32 0.40
C GLU A 65 23.75 -5.98 0.02
N ASN A 66 23.91 -6.46 -1.22
CA ASN A 66 25.13 -7.13 -1.67
C ASN A 66 26.36 -6.21 -1.83
N GLU A 67 26.13 -4.92 -2.01
CA GLU A 67 27.17 -3.92 -2.29
C GLU A 67 27.38 -2.95 -1.11
N THR A 68 26.58 -3.12 -0.05
CA THR A 68 26.55 -2.19 1.08
C THR A 68 27.18 -2.84 2.32
N ALA A 69 27.97 -2.05 3.07
CA ALA A 69 28.58 -2.54 4.30
C ALA A 69 27.52 -2.84 5.39
N PRO A 70 27.75 -3.86 6.25
CA PRO A 70 26.79 -4.31 7.26
C PRO A 70 26.24 -3.18 8.14
N ASP A 71 27.11 -2.29 8.65
CA ASP A 71 26.68 -1.18 9.52
C ASP A 71 25.71 -0.22 8.82
N SER A 72 25.89 0.01 7.52
CA SER A 72 24.98 0.85 6.76
C SER A 72 23.64 0.15 6.54
N ILE A 73 23.65 -1.14 6.21
CA ILE A 73 22.42 -1.94 6.06
C ILE A 73 21.62 -1.96 7.37
N ILE A 74 22.31 -2.23 8.49
CA ILE A 74 21.72 -2.25 9.84
C ILE A 74 21.06 -0.91 10.15
N LEU A 75 21.78 0.20 9.94
CA LEU A 75 21.25 1.54 10.17
C LEU A 75 20.03 1.85 9.28
N GLN A 76 20.02 1.36 8.04
CA GLN A 76 18.87 1.55 7.14
C GLN A 76 17.64 0.77 7.64
N TYR A 77 17.82 -0.48 8.08
CA TYR A 77 16.72 -1.25 8.68
C TYR A 77 16.22 -0.60 9.98
N GLU A 78 17.11 -0.06 10.81
CA GLU A 78 16.72 0.65 12.03
C GLU A 78 15.84 1.88 11.73
N LYS A 79 16.22 2.68 10.73
CA LYS A 79 15.40 3.81 10.26
C LYS A 79 14.02 3.38 9.77
N LEU A 80 13.94 2.25 9.05
CA LEU A 80 12.65 1.72 8.59
C LEU A 80 11.78 1.30 9.77
N ILE A 81 12.35 0.56 10.73
CA ILE A 81 11.66 0.08 11.93
C ILE A 81 11.17 1.25 12.78
N GLU A 82 11.98 2.28 12.98
CA GLU A 82 11.61 3.47 13.75
C GLU A 82 10.49 4.26 13.07
N LYS A 83 10.56 4.41 11.74
CA LYS A 83 9.58 5.18 10.97
C LYS A 83 8.23 4.46 10.84
N TYR A 84 8.23 3.13 10.76
CA TYR A 84 7.03 2.31 10.54
C TYR A 84 6.93 1.12 11.52
N PRO A 85 6.89 1.34 12.84
CA PRO A 85 7.10 0.29 13.86
C PRO A 85 6.06 -0.82 13.86
N ASN A 86 4.84 -0.53 13.39
CA ASN A 86 3.72 -1.47 13.33
C ASN A 86 3.48 -2.04 11.92
N SER A 87 4.39 -1.76 10.96
CA SER A 87 4.27 -2.31 9.62
C SER A 87 4.77 -3.75 9.55
N TYR A 88 4.21 -4.55 8.64
CA TYR A 88 4.74 -5.87 8.29
C TYR A 88 6.24 -5.79 7.94
N TRP A 89 6.65 -4.75 7.22
CA TRP A 89 8.03 -4.54 6.79
C TRP A 89 8.98 -4.22 7.93
N ALA A 90 8.52 -3.61 9.03
CA ALA A 90 9.35 -3.47 10.23
C ALA A 90 9.61 -4.83 10.89
N HIS A 91 8.64 -5.73 10.89
CA HIS A 91 8.85 -7.10 11.39
C HIS A 91 9.86 -7.88 10.54
N GLU A 92 9.73 -7.83 9.21
CA GLU A 92 10.69 -8.48 8.31
C GLU A 92 12.08 -7.81 8.41
N SER A 93 12.13 -6.48 8.55
CA SER A 93 13.38 -5.75 8.74
C SER A 93 14.12 -6.16 10.01
N LYS A 94 13.42 -6.46 11.11
CA LYS A 94 14.06 -6.94 12.35
C LYS A 94 14.81 -8.26 12.12
N LYS A 95 14.14 -9.25 11.53
CA LYS A 95 14.75 -10.55 11.20
C LYS A 95 15.95 -10.40 10.27
N ARG A 96 15.81 -9.55 9.26
CA ARG A 96 16.87 -9.33 8.26
C ARG A 96 18.06 -8.61 8.88
N LYS A 97 17.80 -7.62 9.74
CA LYS A 97 18.83 -6.91 10.52
C LYS A 97 19.62 -7.88 11.39
N GLU A 98 18.93 -8.73 12.16
CA GLU A 98 19.55 -9.79 12.97
C GLU A 98 20.43 -10.70 12.10
N ASN A 99 19.95 -11.12 10.92
CA ASN A 99 20.74 -11.92 10.00
C ASN A 99 22.00 -11.20 9.48
N VAL A 100 21.90 -9.89 9.19
CA VAL A 100 23.06 -9.07 8.80
C VAL A 100 24.06 -8.93 9.94
N GLU A 101 23.58 -8.77 11.18
CA GLU A 101 24.41 -8.74 12.38
C GLU A 101 25.17 -10.05 12.58
N GLU A 102 24.48 -11.20 12.44
CA GLU A 102 25.07 -12.54 12.56
C GLU A 102 26.15 -12.82 11.51
N ARG A 103 25.94 -12.34 10.28
CA ARG A 103 26.86 -12.60 9.15
C ARG A 103 27.88 -11.49 8.92
N ARG A 104 27.94 -10.49 9.81
CA ARG A 104 28.81 -9.30 9.69
C ARG A 104 30.26 -9.64 9.35
N ASP A 105 30.81 -10.70 9.95
CA ASP A 105 32.20 -11.14 9.75
C ASP A 105 32.50 -11.65 8.33
N PHE A 106 31.45 -11.92 7.55
CA PHE A 106 31.57 -12.27 6.12
C PHE A 106 31.77 -11.04 5.23
N TRP A 107 31.66 -9.82 5.76
CA TRP A 107 31.99 -8.63 5.00
C TRP A 107 33.49 -8.36 5.03
N GLN A 108 34.16 -8.58 3.90
CA GLN A 108 35.61 -8.45 3.80
C GLN A 108 35.98 -7.71 2.52
N ASN A 109 36.91 -6.76 2.61
CA ASN A 109 37.43 -6.02 1.46
C ASN A 109 36.33 -5.37 0.60
N GLY A 110 35.27 -4.86 1.22
CA GLY A 110 34.18 -4.16 0.54
C GLY A 110 33.18 -5.07 -0.19
N LYS A 111 33.13 -6.36 0.15
CA LYS A 111 32.16 -7.31 -0.41
C LYS A 111 31.78 -8.40 0.59
N TRP A 112 30.63 -9.02 0.38
CA TRP A 112 30.27 -10.24 1.09
C TRP A 112 31.08 -11.44 0.58
N VAL A 113 31.67 -12.18 1.50
CA VAL A 113 32.47 -13.39 1.27
C VAL A 113 31.87 -14.50 2.11
N PHE A 114 31.02 -15.31 1.50
CA PHE A 114 30.44 -16.48 2.15
C PHE A 114 31.41 -17.65 2.06
N PRO A 115 31.56 -18.46 3.13
CA PRO A 115 32.31 -19.70 3.04
C PRO A 115 31.71 -20.60 1.96
N ASP A 116 32.55 -21.16 1.09
CA ASP A 116 32.11 -22.11 0.06
C ASP A 116 31.51 -23.34 0.75
N ASN A 117 30.23 -23.61 0.48
CA ASN A 117 29.47 -24.74 1.03
C ASN A 117 29.88 -26.09 0.41
N SER A 118 31.16 -26.35 0.17
CA SER A 118 31.61 -27.69 -0.24
C SER A 118 31.44 -28.75 0.87
N SER A 119 31.00 -28.38 2.08
CA SER A 119 30.86 -29.28 3.23
C SER A 119 29.49 -29.29 3.94
N SER A 120 28.48 -28.52 3.53
CA SER A 120 27.13 -28.65 4.11
C SER A 120 26.02 -28.77 3.06
N LYS A 121 25.86 -29.98 2.52
CA LYS A 121 24.58 -30.43 1.97
C LYS A 121 23.60 -30.66 3.12
N ASN A 122 23.16 -29.59 3.79
CA ASN A 122 21.92 -29.69 4.54
C ASN A 122 20.81 -29.59 3.50
N SER A 123 20.33 -30.77 3.09
CA SER A 123 19.15 -30.93 2.25
C SER A 123 18.06 -29.99 2.75
N LEU A 124 17.58 -29.09 1.89
CA LEU A 124 16.37 -28.33 2.14
C LEU A 124 15.27 -29.35 2.45
N VAL A 125 14.86 -29.43 3.72
CA VAL A 125 13.69 -30.22 4.11
C VAL A 125 12.50 -29.44 3.60
N ILE A 126 12.04 -29.79 2.39
CA ILE A 126 10.76 -29.33 1.86
C ILE A 126 9.71 -29.78 2.88
N PRO A 127 8.98 -28.86 3.54
CA PRO A 127 7.91 -29.25 4.44
C PRO A 127 6.89 -30.06 3.64
N GLN A 128 6.60 -31.28 4.09
CA GLN A 128 5.51 -32.05 3.50
C GLN A 128 4.23 -31.22 3.63
N ILE A 129 3.63 -30.93 2.49
CA ILE A 129 2.36 -30.22 2.35
C ILE A 129 1.36 -30.90 3.28
N ILE A 130 0.79 -30.15 4.22
CA ILE A 130 -0.30 -30.63 5.07
C ILE A 130 -1.48 -30.90 4.13
N SER A 131 -1.74 -32.17 3.85
CA SER A 131 -2.92 -32.62 3.13
C SER A 131 -4.14 -32.35 4.00
N CYS A 132 -4.93 -31.34 3.68
CA CYS A 132 -6.27 -31.19 4.24
C CYS A 132 -7.16 -32.31 3.68
N PRO A 133 -7.74 -33.21 4.50
CA PRO A 133 -8.72 -34.16 4.00
C PRO A 133 -10.04 -33.41 3.76
N GLY A 134 -10.38 -33.17 2.50
CA GLY A 134 -11.71 -32.67 2.10
C GLY A 134 -11.75 -31.41 1.23
N CYS A 135 -10.66 -31.00 0.59
CA CYS A 135 -10.70 -30.06 -0.54
C CYS A 135 -10.98 -30.79 -1.86
#